data_AF-A0A8C5ST19-F1
#
_entry.id   AF-A0A8C5ST19-F1
#
_cell.length_a   1.000
_cell.length_b   1.000
_cell.length_c   1.000
_cell.angle_alpha   90.00
_cell.angle_beta   90.00
_cell.angle_gamma   90.00
#
_symmetry.space_group_name_H-M   'P 1'
#
loop_
_entity.id
_entity.type
_entity.pdbx_description
1 polymer ?
#
loop_
_entity_poly.entity_id
_entity_poly.type
_entity_poly.pdbx_seq_one_letter_code
_entity_poly.pdbx_strand_id
1 'polypeptide(L)'
;SRELNSLKDHVIPKNSKKDSKIPCNSFNNCLSPDKQRALEETKAYTTQSLASVAYLINTLANNVLQMLDIQASQLRRMESSINHISQTVDIHKEKVARREIGILTTNKNTSRTHKIIAPANLERPVRYIRKPIDYTILDDIGHGVKHSSRNDKKYLFSRELFTLQRNAFVCELIILLHTSQSRM
;
A
#
# COMPACT_ATOMS: atom_id res chain seq x y z
N SER A 1 20.18 -6.82 -31.82
CA SER A 1 21.12 -7.92 -32.17
C SER A 1 21.69 -7.80 -33.58
N ARG A 2 20.89 -7.44 -34.61
CA ARG A 2 21.42 -7.19 -35.98
C ARG A 2 22.44 -6.05 -36.05
N GLU A 3 22.20 -4.94 -35.33
CA GLU A 3 23.16 -3.82 -35.25
C GLU A 3 24.47 -4.20 -34.56
N LEU A 4 24.42 -4.95 -33.45
CA LEU A 4 25.61 -5.45 -32.75
C LEU A 4 26.45 -6.39 -33.64
N ASN A 5 25.78 -7.24 -34.43
CA ASN A 5 26.46 -8.14 -35.37
C ASN A 5 27.08 -7.34 -36.54
N SER A 6 26.37 -6.34 -37.06
CA SER A 6 26.89 -5.42 -38.10
C SER A 6 28.10 -4.60 -37.62
N LEU A 7 28.08 -4.14 -36.36
CA LEU A 7 29.19 -3.39 -35.77
C LEU A 7 30.42 -4.28 -35.52
N LYS A 8 30.23 -5.52 -35.05
CA LYS A 8 31.33 -6.47 -34.89
C LYS A 8 32.05 -6.75 -36.22
N ASP A 9 31.31 -6.82 -37.31
CA ASP A 9 31.86 -7.03 -38.66
C ASP A 9 32.56 -5.79 -39.24
N HIS A 10 32.22 -4.57 -38.76
CA HIS A 10 32.85 -3.30 -39.14
C HIS A 10 34.04 -2.88 -38.24
N VAL A 11 34.14 -3.45 -37.04
CA VAL A 11 35.25 -3.20 -36.09
C VAL A 11 36.52 -3.94 -36.50
N ILE A 12 36.44 -4.98 -37.35
CA ILE A 12 37.63 -5.57 -37.98
C ILE A 12 38.05 -4.68 -39.16
N PRO A 13 39.20 -3.99 -39.09
CA PRO A 13 39.61 -3.08 -40.16
C PRO A 13 39.88 -3.87 -41.45
N LYS A 14 38.99 -3.74 -42.45
CA LYS A 14 39.15 -4.39 -43.77
C LYS A 14 40.13 -3.66 -44.71
N ASN A 15 40.89 -2.67 -44.26
CA ASN A 15 41.68 -1.80 -45.14
C ASN A 15 43.19 -1.72 -44.85
N SER A 16 43.81 -2.74 -44.25
CA SER A 16 45.28 -2.79 -44.07
C SER A 16 46.10 -2.83 -45.36
N LYS A 17 45.49 -2.84 -46.56
CA LYS A 17 46.17 -3.00 -47.85
C LYS A 17 46.01 -1.85 -48.85
N LYS A 18 45.20 -0.82 -48.59
CA LYS A 18 45.04 0.31 -49.54
C LYS A 18 46.04 1.44 -49.28
N ASP A 19 46.43 1.64 -48.02
CA ASP A 19 47.44 2.65 -47.64
C ASP A 19 48.88 2.15 -47.85
N SER A 20 49.10 0.90 -48.26
CA SER A 20 50.44 0.38 -48.60
C SER A 20 50.97 0.85 -49.96
N LYS A 21 50.19 1.66 -50.69
CA LYS A 21 50.65 2.42 -51.86
C LYS A 21 51.10 3.83 -51.47
N ILE A 22 51.71 4.00 -50.29
CA ILE A 22 52.66 5.09 -50.10
C ILE A 22 53.87 4.69 -50.94
N PRO A 23 54.21 5.40 -52.03
CA PRO A 23 55.46 5.13 -52.71
C PRO A 23 56.56 5.43 -51.70
N CYS A 24 57.27 4.40 -51.23
CA CYS A 24 58.54 4.54 -50.53
C CYS A 24 59.61 5.09 -51.49
N ASN A 25 59.35 6.27 -52.04
CA ASN A 25 60.22 7.00 -52.94
C ASN A 25 60.14 8.50 -52.65
N SER A 26 59.75 8.92 -51.44
CA SER A 26 60.00 10.31 -50.98
C SER A 26 61.47 10.71 -51.22
N PHE A 27 62.41 9.79 -51.03
CA PHE A 27 63.83 9.99 -51.38
C PHE A 27 64.10 10.02 -52.91
N ASN A 28 63.48 9.14 -53.71
CA ASN A 28 63.74 9.09 -55.16
C ASN A 28 63.03 10.20 -55.95
N ASN A 29 61.85 10.66 -55.53
CA ASN A 29 61.15 11.81 -56.13
C ASN A 29 61.83 13.14 -55.79
N CYS A 30 62.54 13.22 -54.67
CA CYS A 30 63.33 14.41 -54.29
C CYS A 30 64.61 14.56 -55.14
N LEU A 31 65.03 13.50 -55.84
CA LEU A 31 66.12 13.50 -56.83
C LEU A 31 65.64 13.88 -58.24
N SER A 32 64.34 14.15 -58.42
CA SER A 32 63.81 14.63 -59.71
C SER A 32 64.33 16.05 -60.01
N PRO A 33 64.55 16.39 -61.30
CA PRO A 33 65.01 17.73 -61.69
C PRO A 33 64.02 18.83 -61.27
N ASP A 34 62.72 18.52 -61.21
CA ASP A 34 61.65 19.44 -60.84
C ASP A 34 61.24 19.32 -59.37
N LYS A 35 62.16 19.69 -58.47
CA LYS A 35 61.99 19.59 -57.00
C LYS A 35 60.70 20.21 -56.47
N GLN A 36 60.21 21.29 -57.07
CA GLN A 36 59.00 21.99 -56.62
C GLN A 36 57.74 21.14 -56.81
N ARG A 37 57.63 20.43 -57.94
CA ARG A 37 56.49 19.56 -58.23
C ARG A 37 56.49 18.32 -57.33
N ALA A 38 57.66 17.72 -57.12
CA ALA A 38 57.81 16.59 -56.20
C ALA A 38 57.45 16.95 -54.75
N LEU A 39 57.77 18.17 -54.32
CA LEU A 39 57.39 18.68 -53.00
C LEU A 39 55.88 18.88 -52.87
N GLU A 40 55.22 19.47 -53.86
CA GLU A 40 53.77 19.67 -53.83
C GLU A 40 53.00 18.33 -53.87
N GLU A 41 53.47 17.36 -54.65
CA GLU A 41 52.93 15.99 -54.63
C GLU A 41 53.10 15.36 -53.25
N THR A 42 54.28 15.52 -52.62
CA THR A 42 54.52 15.02 -51.26
C THR A 42 53.60 15.69 -50.22
N LYS A 43 53.41 17.01 -50.28
CA LYS A 43 52.47 17.73 -49.39
C LYS A 43 51.04 17.24 -49.54
N ALA A 44 50.57 17.06 -50.78
CA ALA A 44 49.24 16.52 -51.06
C ALA A 44 49.08 15.11 -50.47
N TYR A 45 50.07 14.23 -50.66
CA TYR A 45 50.06 12.90 -50.06
C TYR A 45 50.09 12.93 -48.53
N THR A 46 50.94 13.75 -47.91
CA THR A 46 50.99 13.86 -46.43
C THR A 46 49.65 14.32 -45.86
N THR A 47 48.98 15.26 -46.53
CA THR A 47 47.65 15.75 -46.13
C THR A 47 46.59 14.66 -46.28
N GLN A 48 46.62 13.92 -47.39
CA GLN A 48 45.70 12.81 -47.64
C GLN A 48 45.90 11.65 -46.65
N SER A 49 47.15 11.25 -46.40
CA SER A 49 47.48 10.19 -45.45
C SER A 49 47.05 10.56 -44.02
N LEU A 50 47.30 11.79 -43.60
CA LEU A 50 46.87 12.28 -42.29
C LEU A 50 45.33 12.27 -42.17
N ALA A 51 44.62 12.80 -43.17
CA ALA A 51 43.17 12.82 -43.19
C ALA A 51 42.56 11.40 -43.18
N SER A 52 43.15 10.47 -43.93
CA SER A 52 42.73 9.06 -43.96
C SER A 52 42.85 8.41 -42.59
N VAL A 53 44.03 8.52 -41.95
CA VAL A 53 44.27 7.93 -40.62
C VAL A 53 43.36 8.55 -39.56
N ALA A 54 43.17 9.87 -39.58
CA ALA A 54 42.27 10.56 -38.65
C ALA A 54 40.81 10.08 -38.80
N TYR A 55 40.32 9.94 -40.03
CA TYR A 55 38.99 9.43 -40.30
C TYR A 55 38.81 7.98 -39.83
N LEU A 56 39.81 7.12 -40.04
CA LEU A 56 39.80 5.73 -39.59
C LEU A 56 39.76 5.64 -38.05
N ILE A 57 40.59 6.43 -37.36
CA ILE A 57 40.59 6.49 -35.89
C ILE A 57 39.22 6.95 -35.38
N ASN A 58 38.67 8.04 -35.94
CA ASN A 58 37.38 8.56 -35.52
C ASN A 58 36.25 7.54 -35.75
N THR A 59 36.22 6.90 -36.91
CA THR A 59 35.20 5.90 -37.24
C THR A 59 35.28 4.70 -36.31
N LEU A 60 36.48 4.17 -36.09
CA LEU A 60 36.69 3.02 -35.20
C LEU A 60 36.32 3.37 -33.75
N ALA A 61 36.74 4.53 -33.25
CA ALA A 61 36.43 4.97 -31.89
C ALA A 61 34.92 5.06 -31.67
N ASN A 62 34.18 5.70 -32.59
CA ASN A 62 32.74 5.82 -32.49
C ASN A 62 32.04 4.45 -32.52
N ASN A 63 32.49 3.53 -33.37
CA ASN A 63 31.95 2.18 -33.44
C ASN A 63 32.21 1.39 -32.15
N VAL A 64 33.41 1.49 -31.58
CA VAL A 64 33.74 0.82 -30.31
C VAL A 64 32.91 1.37 -29.17
N LEU A 65 32.76 2.70 -29.06
CA LEU A 65 31.91 3.32 -28.04
C LEU A 65 30.45 2.85 -28.14
N GLN A 66 29.87 2.88 -29.35
CA GLN A 66 28.50 2.38 -29.56
C GLN A 66 28.35 0.90 -29.21
N MET A 67 29.34 0.06 -29.57
CA MET A 67 29.32 -1.35 -29.20
C MET A 67 29.29 -1.53 -27.67
N LEU A 68 30.11 -0.78 -26.95
CA LEU A 68 30.18 -0.82 -25.48
C LEU A 68 28.87 -0.34 -24.85
N ASP A 69 28.27 0.74 -25.35
CA ASP A 69 26.98 1.24 -24.87
C ASP A 69 25.86 0.21 -25.08
N ILE A 70 25.83 -0.44 -26.25
CA ILE A 70 24.85 -1.49 -26.53
C ILE A 70 25.06 -2.66 -25.56
N GLN A 71 26.29 -3.11 -25.34
CA GLN A 71 26.60 -4.19 -24.41
C GLN A 71 26.23 -3.84 -22.96
N ALA A 72 26.56 -2.63 -22.50
CA ALA A 72 26.18 -2.15 -21.18
C ALA A 72 24.65 -2.14 -20.99
N SER A 73 23.90 -1.68 -22.02
CA SER A 73 22.44 -1.71 -22.00
C SER A 73 21.88 -3.14 -21.98
N GLN A 74 22.53 -4.07 -22.69
CA GLN A 74 22.15 -5.48 -22.70
C GLN A 74 22.32 -6.10 -21.32
N LEU A 75 23.46 -5.86 -20.67
CA LEU A 75 23.73 -6.35 -19.32
C LEU A 75 22.71 -5.81 -18.31
N ARG A 76 22.39 -4.50 -18.35
CA ARG A 76 21.34 -3.91 -17.50
C ARG A 76 19.97 -4.57 -17.67
N ARG A 77 19.57 -4.87 -18.92
CA ARG A 77 18.30 -5.58 -19.18
C ARG A 77 18.35 -7.04 -18.70
N MET A 78 19.48 -7.71 -18.88
CA MET A 78 19.69 -9.08 -18.39
C MET A 78 19.66 -9.14 -16.87
N GLU A 79 20.30 -8.20 -16.18
CA GLU A 79 20.28 -8.09 -14.73
C GLU A 79 18.86 -7.92 -14.19
N SER A 80 18.07 -7.00 -14.78
CA SER A 80 16.66 -6.84 -14.42
C SER A 80 15.86 -8.12 -14.61
N SER A 81 16.08 -8.83 -15.73
CA SER A 81 15.42 -10.12 -16.01
C SER A 81 15.80 -11.18 -14.96
N ILE A 82 17.06 -11.24 -14.57
CA ILE A 82 17.56 -12.13 -13.51
C ILE A 82 16.93 -11.77 -12.16
N ASN A 83 16.81 -10.49 -11.83
CA ASN A 83 16.18 -10.03 -10.59
C ASN A 83 14.70 -10.48 -10.52
N HIS A 84 13.95 -10.36 -11.62
CA HIS A 84 12.57 -10.86 -11.67
C HIS A 84 12.49 -12.39 -11.50
N ILE A 85 13.44 -13.13 -12.09
CA ILE A 85 13.54 -14.59 -11.90
C ILE A 85 13.84 -14.92 -10.43
N SER A 86 14.80 -14.22 -9.81
CA SER A 86 15.14 -14.40 -8.40
C SER A 86 13.92 -14.20 -7.51
N GLN A 87 13.20 -13.09 -7.68
CA GLN A 87 11.97 -12.82 -6.93
C GLN A 87 10.92 -13.91 -7.12
N THR A 88 10.75 -14.40 -8.36
CA THR A 88 9.81 -15.49 -8.66
C THR A 88 10.20 -16.78 -7.94
N VAL A 89 11.49 -17.09 -7.89
CA VAL A 89 12.02 -18.25 -7.15
C VAL A 89 11.83 -18.07 -5.65
N ASP A 90 12.16 -16.91 -5.09
CA ASP A 90 12.00 -16.63 -3.65
C ASP A 90 10.54 -16.75 -3.22
N ILE A 91 9.62 -16.17 -4.00
CA ILE A 91 8.18 -16.31 -3.80
C ILE A 91 7.76 -17.78 -3.88
N HIS A 92 8.29 -18.53 -4.85
CA HIS A 92 7.97 -19.95 -4.99
C HIS A 92 8.47 -20.76 -3.78
N LYS A 93 9.71 -20.54 -3.33
CA LYS A 93 10.29 -21.19 -2.16
C LYS A 93 9.47 -20.91 -0.90
N GLU A 94 9.12 -19.66 -0.66
CA GLU A 94 8.25 -19.27 0.46
C GLU A 94 6.86 -19.90 0.35
N LYS A 95 6.25 -19.93 -0.85
CA LYS A 95 4.95 -20.58 -1.07
C LYS A 95 4.99 -22.07 -0.79
N VAL A 96 6.06 -22.77 -1.20
CA VAL A 96 6.23 -24.20 -0.91
C VAL A 96 6.37 -24.42 0.59
N ALA A 97 7.23 -23.64 1.27
CA ALA A 97 7.39 -23.72 2.73
C ALA A 97 6.07 -23.44 3.47
N ARG A 98 5.31 -22.41 3.06
CA ARG A 98 3.98 -22.11 3.62
C ARG A 98 2.97 -23.21 3.38
N ARG A 99 3.02 -23.87 2.22
CA ARG A 99 2.15 -25.03 1.93
C ARG A 99 2.49 -26.19 2.85
N GLU A 100 3.78 -26.49 3.07
CA GLU A 100 4.22 -27.56 3.96
C GLU A 100 3.76 -27.33 5.40
N ILE A 101 3.99 -26.13 5.97
CA ILE A 101 3.48 -25.82 7.31
C ILE A 101 1.94 -25.73 7.33
N GLY A 102 1.33 -25.27 6.24
CA GLY A 102 -0.12 -25.15 6.10
C GLY A 102 -0.87 -26.45 6.31
N ILE A 103 -0.32 -27.59 5.86
CA ILE A 103 -0.89 -28.94 6.09
C ILE A 103 -1.00 -29.25 7.59
N LEU A 104 -0.07 -28.73 8.40
CA LEU A 104 0.00 -28.96 9.84
C LEU A 104 -0.83 -27.95 10.67
N THR A 105 -1.51 -27.02 10.00
CA THR A 105 -2.29 -25.97 10.66
C THR A 105 -3.78 -26.12 10.46
N THR A 106 -4.56 -25.61 11.40
CA THR A 106 -6.01 -25.43 11.27
C THR A 106 -6.38 -24.05 11.79
N ASN A 107 -7.53 -23.52 11.36
CA ASN A 107 -7.97 -22.20 11.78
C ASN A 107 -8.25 -22.18 13.29
N LYS A 108 -7.65 -21.23 14.00
CA LYS A 108 -8.00 -20.95 15.40
C LYS A 108 -9.24 -20.05 15.44
N ASN A 109 -10.35 -20.58 15.91
CA ASN A 109 -11.60 -19.84 16.10
C ASN A 109 -11.50 -18.93 17.33
N THR A 110 -10.75 -17.84 17.22
CA THR A 110 -10.62 -16.84 18.30
C THR A 110 -11.69 -15.77 18.12
N SER A 111 -12.77 -15.87 18.89
CA SER A 111 -13.76 -14.79 18.97
C SER A 111 -13.31 -13.78 20.03
N ARG A 112 -13.52 -12.49 19.77
CA ARG A 112 -13.27 -11.42 20.74
C ARG A 112 -14.59 -11.09 21.42
N THR A 113 -14.68 -11.35 22.73
CA THR A 113 -15.84 -11.00 23.55
C THR A 113 -15.50 -9.92 24.56
N HIS A 114 -16.50 -9.14 24.95
CA HIS A 114 -16.35 -8.18 26.04
C HIS A 114 -16.29 -8.93 27.38
N LYS A 115 -15.48 -8.42 28.32
CA LYS A 115 -15.34 -9.02 29.66
C LYS A 115 -16.65 -9.04 30.45
N ILE A 116 -17.53 -8.09 30.17
CA ILE A 116 -18.85 -7.99 30.76
C ILE A 116 -19.83 -7.76 29.61
N ILE A 117 -20.83 -8.63 29.52
CA ILE A 117 -21.94 -8.51 28.58
C ILE A 117 -23.19 -8.37 29.45
N ALA A 118 -23.70 -7.14 29.57
CA ALA A 118 -24.93 -6.90 30.30
C ALA A 118 -26.11 -7.54 29.54
N PRO A 119 -27.07 -8.16 30.24
CA PRO A 119 -28.28 -8.67 29.60
C PRO A 119 -29.07 -7.51 28.97
N ALA A 120 -29.75 -7.80 27.84
CA ALA A 120 -30.48 -6.78 27.08
C ALA A 120 -31.62 -6.12 27.90
N ASN A 121 -32.21 -6.87 28.82
CA ASN A 121 -33.20 -6.35 29.77
C ASN A 121 -32.57 -6.27 31.15
N LEU A 122 -32.24 -5.05 31.58
CA LEU A 122 -31.84 -4.78 32.96
C LEU A 122 -33.08 -4.88 33.85
N GLU A 123 -32.98 -5.66 34.93
CA GLU A 123 -34.05 -5.78 35.91
C GLU A 123 -34.38 -4.40 36.50
N ARG A 124 -35.67 -4.06 36.54
CA ARG A 124 -36.11 -2.76 37.06
C ARG A 124 -36.06 -2.81 38.59
N PRO A 125 -35.41 -1.84 39.25
CA PRO A 125 -35.41 -1.76 40.71
C PRO A 125 -36.84 -1.70 41.27
N VAL A 126 -37.23 -2.69 42.08
CA VAL A 126 -38.55 -2.74 42.71
C VAL A 126 -38.50 -2.02 44.05
N ARG A 127 -39.37 -1.03 44.24
CA ARG A 127 -39.49 -0.29 45.51
C ARG A 127 -40.11 -1.18 46.58
N TYR A 128 -39.51 -1.19 47.77
CA TYR A 128 -40.07 -1.86 48.93
C TYR A 128 -41.45 -1.28 49.32
N ILE A 129 -42.41 -2.16 49.60
CA ILE A 129 -43.75 -1.82 50.09
C ILE A 129 -44.05 -2.72 51.28
N ARG A 130 -44.38 -2.15 52.43
CA ARG A 130 -44.81 -2.91 53.61
C ARG A 130 -46.18 -3.54 53.32
N LYS A 131 -46.25 -4.87 53.37
CA LYS A 131 -47.50 -5.62 53.32
C LYS A 131 -47.68 -6.35 54.66
N PRO A 132 -48.87 -6.31 55.28
CA PRO A 132 -49.14 -7.09 56.48
C PRO A 132 -49.04 -8.59 56.17
N ILE A 133 -48.89 -9.42 57.21
CA ILE A 133 -48.90 -10.87 57.06
C ILE A 133 -50.28 -11.29 56.55
N ASP A 134 -50.30 -11.91 55.37
CA ASP A 134 -51.51 -12.44 54.75
C ASP A 134 -51.46 -13.97 54.83
N TYR A 135 -52.34 -14.53 55.65
CA TYR A 135 -52.44 -15.98 55.86
C TYR A 135 -53.19 -16.70 54.74
N THR A 136 -53.75 -15.98 53.77
CA THR A 136 -54.60 -16.54 52.70
C THR A 136 -53.89 -16.73 51.36
N ILE A 137 -52.65 -16.23 51.20
CA ILE A 137 -51.91 -16.25 49.93
C ILE A 137 -51.61 -17.66 49.38
N LEU A 138 -51.72 -18.68 50.21
CA LEU A 138 -51.52 -20.09 49.84
C LEU A 138 -52.82 -20.89 49.82
N ASP A 139 -53.97 -20.30 50.15
CA ASP A 139 -55.26 -21.02 50.25
C ASP A 139 -55.73 -21.58 48.91
N ASP A 140 -55.32 -20.97 47.80
CA ASP A 140 -55.64 -21.42 46.45
C ASP A 140 -54.58 -22.38 45.86
N ILE A 141 -53.55 -22.74 46.64
CA ILE A 141 -52.52 -23.71 46.27
C ILE A 141 -52.77 -25.04 47.01
N GLY A 142 -53.19 -26.08 46.28
CA GLY A 142 -53.47 -27.41 46.86
C GLY A 142 -54.87 -27.53 47.47
N HIS A 143 -54.98 -28.10 48.67
CA HIS A 143 -56.24 -28.26 49.41
C HIS A 143 -56.32 -27.27 50.57
N GLY A 144 -56.30 -25.98 50.26
CA GLY A 144 -56.31 -24.92 51.28
C GLY A 144 -57.59 -24.88 52.10
N VAL A 145 -57.47 -24.53 53.38
CA VAL A 145 -58.59 -24.42 54.33
C VAL A 145 -58.84 -22.95 54.61
N LYS A 146 -59.91 -22.40 54.03
CA LYS A 146 -60.28 -21.00 54.19
C LYS A 146 -60.85 -20.74 55.58
N HIS A 147 -60.29 -19.76 56.30
CA HIS A 147 -60.81 -19.38 57.63
C HIS A 147 -62.14 -18.61 57.46
N SER A 148 -63.26 -19.19 57.91
CA SER A 148 -64.58 -18.54 57.88
C SER A 148 -64.74 -17.62 59.09
N SER A 149 -64.47 -16.32 58.95
CA SER A 149 -64.77 -15.32 59.98
C SER A 149 -65.81 -14.30 59.51
N ARG A 150 -66.91 -14.26 60.27
CA ARG A 150 -68.06 -13.35 60.18
C ARG A 150 -67.65 -11.91 60.51
N ASN A 151 -67.90 -10.99 59.57
CA ASN A 151 -67.91 -9.53 59.70
C ASN A 151 -66.74 -8.86 60.46
N ASP A 152 -65.79 -8.31 59.70
CA ASP A 152 -65.32 -6.95 59.98
C ASP A 152 -65.09 -6.16 58.70
N LYS A 153 -65.51 -4.90 58.76
CA LYS A 153 -65.71 -4.00 57.62
C LYS A 153 -64.37 -3.44 57.12
N LYS A 154 -64.12 -3.64 55.82
CA LYS A 154 -63.50 -2.72 54.84
C LYS A 154 -62.53 -1.65 55.39
N TYR A 155 -61.24 -1.79 55.03
CA TYR A 155 -60.48 -0.66 54.50
C TYR A 155 -60.30 -0.85 52.98
N LEU A 156 -61.36 -0.51 52.25
CA LEU A 156 -61.25 -0.09 50.85
C LEU A 156 -60.61 1.30 50.85
N PHE A 157 -59.39 1.41 50.34
CA PHE A 157 -58.95 2.65 49.70
C PHE A 157 -58.30 2.35 48.35
N SER A 158 -59.11 1.78 47.46
CA SER A 158 -59.01 2.14 46.05
C SER A 158 -59.75 3.47 45.88
N ARG A 159 -59.02 4.56 45.70
CA ARG A 159 -59.47 5.66 44.84
C ARG A 159 -58.57 5.61 43.61
N GLU A 160 -59.13 5.09 42.53
CA GLU A 160 -58.58 5.35 41.20
C GLU A 160 -58.87 6.80 40.77
N LEU A 161 -58.06 7.26 39.81
CA LEU A 161 -58.28 8.33 38.82
C LEU A 161 -58.13 9.81 39.23
N PHE A 162 -57.16 10.44 38.54
CA PHE A 162 -57.15 11.82 38.02
C PHE A 162 -57.57 12.96 38.94
N THR A 163 -56.58 13.72 39.43
CA THR A 163 -56.63 15.20 39.50
C THR A 163 -55.22 15.77 39.69
N LEU A 164 -54.33 15.52 38.73
CA LEU A 164 -53.13 16.36 38.52
C LEU A 164 -53.33 17.28 37.31
N GLN A 165 -54.51 17.90 37.21
CA GLN A 165 -54.78 19.06 36.35
C GLN A 165 -55.34 20.26 37.16
N ARG A 166 -55.17 20.26 38.49
CA ARG A 166 -55.40 21.46 39.32
C ARG A 166 -54.16 21.98 40.06
N ASN A 167 -53.03 21.27 39.97
CA ASN A 167 -51.76 21.73 40.54
C ASN A 167 -50.90 22.56 39.56
N ALA A 168 -51.35 22.77 38.32
CA ALA A 168 -50.73 23.76 37.42
C ALA A 168 -51.18 25.19 37.75
N PHE A 169 -52.44 25.40 38.13
CA PHE A 169 -52.99 26.75 38.36
C PHE A 169 -52.66 27.35 39.74
N VAL A 170 -52.31 26.52 40.73
CA VAL A 170 -51.94 27.03 42.07
C VAL A 170 -50.44 27.37 42.15
N CYS A 171 -49.60 26.78 41.30
CA CYS A 171 -48.18 27.13 41.21
C CYS A 171 -47.91 28.41 40.40
N GLU A 172 -48.77 28.81 39.46
CA GLU A 172 -48.58 30.07 38.72
C GLU A 172 -48.95 31.32 39.54
N LEU A 173 -49.91 31.22 40.47
CA LEU A 173 -50.34 32.36 41.28
C LEU A 173 -49.37 32.71 42.43
N ILE A 174 -48.52 31.78 42.86
CA ILE A 174 -47.50 32.03 43.90
C ILE A 174 -46.21 32.62 43.28
N ILE A 175 -45.92 32.34 42.00
CA ILE A 175 -44.73 32.89 41.32
C ILE A 175 -44.95 34.34 40.86
N LEU A 176 -46.19 34.76 40.55
CA LEU A 176 -46.47 36.13 40.10
C LEU A 176 -46.64 37.19 41.22
N LEU A 177 -46.81 36.79 42.48
CA LEU A 177 -46.91 37.72 43.61
C LEU A 177 -45.56 38.01 44.29
N HIS A 178 -44.49 37.30 43.93
CA HIS A 178 -43.15 37.54 44.46
C HIS A 178 -42.18 38.24 43.48
N THR A 179 -42.64 38.57 42.26
CA THR A 179 -41.86 39.33 41.25
C THR A 179 -42.37 40.76 41.02
N SER A 180 -43.16 41.34 41.95
CA SER A 180 -43.55 42.77 41.93
C SER A 180 -43.14 43.54 43.18
N GLN A 181 -42.26 42.97 44.02
CA GLN A 181 -41.64 43.70 45.15
C GLN A 181 -40.10 43.62 45.13
N SER A 182 -39.52 43.50 43.95
CA SER A 182 -38.07 43.69 43.72
C SER A 182 -37.84 44.12 42.27
N ARG A 183 -38.31 45.33 41.94
CA ARG A 183 -37.75 46.25 40.93
C ARG A 183 -38.21 47.66 41.30
N MET A 184 -37.50 48.24 42.27
CA MET A 184 -36.92 49.57 42.05
C MET A 184 -35.73 49.40 41.10
#